data_AF-A0A507B543-F1
#
_entry.id   AF-A0A507B543-F1
#
_cell.length_a   1.000
_cell.length_b   1.000
_cell.length_c   1.000
_cell.angle_alpha   90.00
_cell.angle_beta   90.00
_cell.angle_gamma   90.00
#
_symmetry.space_group_name_H-M   'P 1'
#
loop_
_entity.id
_entity.type
_entity.pdbx_description
1 polymer ?
#
loop_
_entity_poly.entity_id
_entity_poly.type
_entity_poly.pdbx_seq_one_letter_code
_entity_poly.pdbx_strand_id
1 'polypeptide(L)'
;MKLASGLAWAAALLGSATGVTAADSVVYQDYETGFTFSQYSAKYTLQQSMVFRTAIPSSAQQGQAYDIVIQIVAPRNVGWAGLAWGGSMTNNPLTVFWLNGQTGVVASRWATGHTTPSTYSGATYQVFKAGTHANNTHWQVTAKCTGCTSFSSSSGGRTTTLNPKGSNRLAFAYSSGRPSNPSSPTSSFPIHDVTNYWQQDFSSGSNPSFDSLVAKNG
;
A
#
# COMPACT_ATOMS: atom_id res chain seq x y z
N MET A 1 60.53 46.23 2.21
CA MET A 1 59.16 45.90 1.76
C MET A 1 58.60 44.84 2.71
N LYS A 2 57.63 45.19 3.55
CA LYS A 2 56.97 44.25 4.47
C LYS A 2 55.78 43.62 3.75
N LEU A 3 55.77 42.29 3.61
CA LEU A 3 54.62 41.52 3.13
C LEU A 3 53.97 40.87 4.36
N ALA A 4 52.72 41.26 4.62
CA ALA A 4 51.88 40.65 5.64
C ALA A 4 51.10 39.49 5.00
N SER A 5 51.31 38.28 5.51
CA SER A 5 50.57 37.09 5.09
C SER A 5 49.41 36.86 6.06
N GLY A 6 48.19 37.14 5.63
CA GLY A 6 46.97 36.82 6.38
C GLY A 6 46.63 35.33 6.28
N LEU A 7 46.47 34.67 7.43
CA LEU A 7 45.88 33.33 7.51
C LEU A 7 44.36 33.43 7.41
N ALA A 8 43.78 32.86 6.35
CA ALA A 8 42.34 32.61 6.27
C ALA A 8 42.04 31.22 6.85
N TRP A 9 41.23 31.18 7.91
CA TRP A 9 40.67 29.95 8.47
C TRP A 9 39.47 29.50 7.63
N ALA A 10 39.54 28.32 7.02
CA ALA A 10 38.39 27.68 6.38
C ALA A 10 37.73 26.73 7.39
N ALA A 11 36.55 27.10 7.90
CA ALA A 11 35.71 26.20 8.68
C ALA A 11 34.88 25.32 7.72
N ALA A 12 35.16 24.01 7.69
CA ALA A 12 34.35 23.04 6.97
C ALA A 12 33.10 22.67 7.81
N LEU A 13 31.93 23.12 7.38
CA LEU A 13 30.64 22.66 7.90
C LEU A 13 30.34 21.27 7.32
N LEU A 14 30.59 20.22 8.10
CA LEU A 14 30.08 18.87 7.84
C LEU A 14 28.57 18.86 8.10
N GLY A 15 27.78 19.00 7.04
CA GLY A 15 26.34 18.80 7.08
C GLY A 15 26.00 17.33 7.20
N SER A 16 25.53 16.90 8.36
CA SER A 16 24.94 15.58 8.59
C SER A 16 23.60 15.50 7.86
N ALA A 17 23.57 14.97 6.65
CA ALA A 17 22.33 14.65 5.96
C ALA A 17 21.69 13.42 6.63
N THR A 18 20.69 13.64 7.50
CA THR A 18 19.77 12.58 7.90
C THR A 18 18.96 12.21 6.66
N GLY A 19 19.22 11.02 6.11
CA GLY A 19 18.54 10.52 4.92
C GLY A 19 17.08 10.21 5.19
N VAL A 20 16.21 11.21 5.06
CA VAL A 20 14.78 10.98 4.86
C VAL A 20 14.61 10.80 3.35
N THR A 21 14.36 9.56 2.91
CA THR A 21 13.96 9.32 1.52
C THR A 21 12.63 9.99 1.27
N ALA A 22 12.53 10.79 0.20
CA ALA A 22 11.27 11.39 -0.21
C ALA A 22 10.27 10.29 -0.55
N ALA A 23 8.99 10.51 -0.24
CA ALA A 23 7.93 9.58 -0.60
C ALA A 23 7.67 9.65 -2.12
N ASP A 24 7.36 8.49 -2.71
CA ASP A 24 7.00 8.38 -4.12
C ASP A 24 5.53 8.73 -4.38
N SER A 25 4.75 8.87 -3.30
CA SER A 25 3.30 9.05 -3.33
C SER A 25 2.86 10.52 -3.40
N VAL A 26 1.70 10.75 -4.00
CA VAL A 26 1.05 12.07 -4.13
C VAL A 26 -0.34 12.08 -3.50
N VAL A 27 -0.84 13.24 -3.09
CA VAL A 27 -2.22 13.38 -2.58
C VAL A 27 -3.22 13.20 -3.72
N TYR A 28 -4.29 12.45 -3.46
CA TYR A 28 -5.44 12.29 -4.36
C TYR A 28 -6.75 12.49 -3.59
N GLN A 29 -7.62 13.36 -4.11
CA GLN A 29 -8.96 13.57 -3.54
C GLN A 29 -9.97 12.72 -4.29
N ASP A 30 -10.57 11.74 -3.62
CA ASP A 30 -11.58 10.88 -4.22
C ASP A 30 -12.99 11.40 -3.92
N TYR A 31 -13.61 12.06 -4.89
CA TYR A 31 -14.94 12.64 -4.72
C TYR A 31 -16.06 11.59 -4.58
N GLU A 32 -15.84 10.36 -5.08
CA GLU A 32 -16.84 9.29 -4.99
C GLU A 32 -16.99 8.83 -3.53
N THR A 33 -15.88 8.53 -2.87
CA THR A 33 -15.88 8.03 -1.49
C THR A 33 -15.81 9.16 -0.45
N GLY A 34 -15.21 10.29 -0.81
CA GLY A 34 -14.92 11.43 0.07
C GLY A 34 -13.58 11.31 0.81
N PHE A 35 -12.78 10.28 0.57
CA PHE A 35 -11.46 10.12 1.17
C PHE A 35 -10.41 10.98 0.48
N THR A 36 -9.52 11.56 1.28
CA THR A 36 -8.18 11.96 0.81
C THR A 36 -7.26 10.74 0.88
N PHE A 37 -6.66 10.38 -0.24
CA PHE A 37 -5.72 9.27 -0.36
C PHE A 37 -4.29 9.77 -0.57
N SER A 38 -3.34 9.02 -0.02
CA SER A 38 -1.97 8.96 -0.54
C SER A 38 -1.95 7.99 -1.72
N GLN A 39 -1.43 8.39 -2.88
CA GLN A 39 -1.51 7.65 -4.14
C GLN A 39 -0.13 7.35 -4.71
N TYR A 40 0.08 6.13 -5.15
CA TYR A 40 1.24 5.73 -5.95
C TYR A 40 0.82 5.08 -7.28
N SER A 41 1.53 5.43 -8.36
CA SER A 41 1.36 4.83 -9.69
C SER A 41 2.42 3.75 -9.92
N ALA A 42 2.01 2.49 -9.78
CA ALA A 42 2.85 1.32 -9.89
C ALA A 42 2.92 0.83 -11.35
N LYS A 43 4.05 1.08 -12.01
CA LYS A 43 4.34 0.54 -13.35
C LYS A 43 4.55 -0.97 -13.28
N TYR A 44 3.69 -1.74 -13.96
CA TYR A 44 3.85 -3.20 -14.10
C TYR A 44 4.27 -3.62 -15.52
N THR A 45 4.28 -2.69 -16.48
CA THR A 45 4.98 -2.82 -17.76
C THR A 45 5.66 -1.49 -18.09
N LEU A 46 6.37 -1.41 -19.22
CA LEU A 46 6.98 -0.16 -19.68
C LEU A 46 5.96 0.95 -19.99
N GLN A 47 4.71 0.60 -20.30
CA GLN A 47 3.68 1.52 -20.80
C GLN A 47 2.41 1.57 -19.93
N GLN A 48 2.26 0.67 -18.96
CA GLN A 48 1.04 0.55 -18.16
C GLN A 48 1.34 0.58 -16.67
N SER A 49 0.43 1.20 -15.93
CA SER A 49 0.49 1.31 -14.46
C SER A 49 -0.84 0.90 -13.85
N MET A 50 -0.77 0.37 -12.63
CA MET A 50 -1.89 0.31 -11.71
C MET A 50 -1.68 1.36 -10.61
N VAL A 51 -2.75 1.74 -9.94
CA VAL A 51 -2.71 2.75 -8.88
C VAL A 51 -3.01 2.09 -7.56
N PHE A 52 -2.19 2.36 -6.54
CA PHE A 52 -2.46 2.01 -5.15
C PHE A 52 -2.68 3.29 -4.35
N ARG A 53 -3.71 3.28 -3.49
CA ARG A 53 -4.12 4.43 -2.69
C ARG A 53 -4.38 4.02 -1.26
N THR A 54 -3.86 4.78 -0.29
CA THR A 54 -4.06 4.51 1.14
C THR A 54 -4.64 5.73 1.84
N ALA A 55 -5.68 5.54 2.63
CA ALA A 55 -6.27 6.56 3.49
C ALA A 55 -6.31 6.07 4.94
N ILE A 56 -5.89 6.91 5.89
CA ILE A 56 -5.77 6.57 7.31
C ILE A 56 -6.59 7.55 8.18
N PRO A 57 -6.99 7.16 9.40
CA PRO A 57 -7.55 8.09 10.37
C PRO A 57 -6.50 9.09 10.84
N SER A 58 -6.88 10.36 11.00
CA SER A 58 -5.96 11.39 11.52
C SER A 58 -5.53 11.13 12.96
N SER A 59 -6.37 10.43 13.72
CA SER A 59 -6.13 9.97 15.09
C SER A 59 -5.12 8.83 15.19
N ALA A 60 -4.68 8.21 14.09
CA ALA A 60 -3.69 7.14 14.11
C ALA A 60 -2.40 7.59 14.81
N GLN A 61 -1.91 6.77 15.74
CA GLN A 61 -0.74 7.04 16.58
C GLN A 61 0.42 6.12 16.22
N GLN A 62 1.64 6.65 16.29
CA GLN A 62 2.86 5.86 16.09
C GLN A 62 2.88 4.66 17.04
N GLY A 63 3.21 3.47 16.50
CA GLY A 63 3.36 2.25 17.30
C GLY A 63 2.05 1.56 17.69
N GLN A 64 0.89 2.14 17.38
CA GLN A 64 -0.43 1.53 17.59
C GLN A 64 -1.00 0.98 16.29
N ALA A 65 -1.77 -0.11 16.37
CA ALA A 65 -2.55 -0.58 15.24
C ALA A 65 -3.67 0.41 14.90
N TYR A 66 -3.99 0.55 13.62
CA TYR A 66 -5.09 1.38 13.14
C TYR A 66 -5.70 0.80 11.85
N ASP A 67 -6.97 1.09 11.63
CA ASP A 67 -7.63 0.75 10.36
C ASP A 67 -7.09 1.63 9.22
N ILE A 68 -7.03 1.06 8.02
CA ILE A 68 -6.59 1.77 6.82
C ILE A 68 -7.51 1.41 5.66
N VAL A 69 -7.86 2.37 4.82
CA VAL A 69 -8.54 2.10 3.54
C VAL A 69 -7.50 1.95 2.45
N ILE A 70 -7.59 0.87 1.69
CA ILE A 70 -6.82 0.61 0.48
C ILE A 70 -7.74 0.66 -0.73
N GLN A 71 -7.32 1.39 -1.77
CA GLN A 71 -7.97 1.43 -3.06
C GLN A 71 -6.96 1.06 -4.15
N ILE A 72 -7.39 0.19 -5.06
CA ILE A 72 -6.62 -0.16 -6.26
C ILE A 72 -7.41 0.24 -7.50
N VAL A 73 -6.73 0.82 -8.48
CA VAL A 73 -7.24 1.00 -9.86
C VAL A 73 -6.32 0.24 -10.79
N ALA A 74 -6.86 -0.70 -11.56
CA ALA A 74 -6.06 -1.58 -12.39
C ALA A 74 -6.70 -1.76 -13.78
N PRO A 75 -5.89 -1.80 -14.85
CA PRO A 75 -6.41 -2.11 -16.18
C PRO A 75 -7.04 -3.51 -16.27
N ARG A 76 -7.95 -3.72 -17.24
CA ARG A 76 -8.71 -5.00 -17.39
C ARG A 76 -7.86 -6.22 -17.75
N ASN A 77 -6.64 -6.01 -18.25
CA ASN A 77 -5.66 -7.07 -18.48
C ASN A 77 -4.94 -7.51 -17.19
N VAL A 78 -5.21 -6.85 -16.05
CA VAL A 78 -4.75 -7.31 -14.75
C VAL A 78 -5.63 -8.44 -14.24
N GLY A 79 -5.06 -9.65 -14.22
CA GLY A 79 -5.74 -10.84 -13.71
C GLY A 79 -5.82 -10.83 -12.19
N TRP A 80 -4.73 -10.47 -11.52
CA TRP A 80 -4.71 -10.12 -10.10
C TRP A 80 -3.57 -9.15 -9.78
N ALA A 81 -3.73 -8.40 -8.70
CA ALA A 81 -2.71 -7.52 -8.14
C ALA A 81 -2.56 -7.78 -6.64
N GLY A 82 -1.34 -7.73 -6.12
CA GLY A 82 -1.00 -7.94 -4.72
C GLY A 82 -0.36 -6.69 -4.12
N LEU A 83 -0.62 -6.46 -2.84
CA LEU A 83 0.04 -5.47 -1.99
C LEU A 83 0.66 -6.18 -0.80
N ALA A 84 1.93 -5.92 -0.53
CA ALA A 84 2.63 -6.35 0.66
C ALA A 84 2.81 -5.17 1.63
N TRP A 85 2.16 -5.26 2.79
CA TRP A 85 2.14 -4.19 3.78
C TRP A 85 3.50 -3.95 4.44
N GLY A 86 4.33 -4.98 4.52
CA GLY A 86 5.72 -4.90 5.00
C GLY A 86 6.76 -4.75 3.89
N GLY A 87 6.35 -4.51 2.64
CA GLY A 87 7.26 -4.29 1.51
C GLY A 87 8.01 -5.54 1.02
N SER A 88 7.67 -6.73 1.49
CA SER A 88 8.27 -7.99 1.03
C SER A 88 7.21 -9.07 0.89
N MET A 89 7.48 -10.16 0.17
CA MET A 89 6.48 -11.23 0.02
C MET A 89 6.20 -11.96 1.34
N THR A 90 7.21 -12.12 2.18
CA THR A 90 7.13 -13.00 3.36
C THR A 90 6.96 -12.22 4.66
N ASN A 91 6.36 -12.86 5.67
CA ASN A 91 6.31 -12.38 7.05
C ASN A 91 5.59 -11.04 7.26
N ASN A 92 4.62 -10.73 6.41
CA ASN A 92 3.72 -9.60 6.57
C ASN A 92 2.36 -9.89 5.90
N PRO A 93 1.30 -9.15 6.27
CA PRO A 93 0.01 -9.26 5.61
C PRO A 93 0.17 -8.94 4.12
N LEU A 94 -0.48 -9.73 3.29
CA LEU A 94 -0.59 -9.51 1.86
C LEU A 94 -2.07 -9.31 1.53
N THR A 95 -2.39 -8.23 0.82
CA THR A 95 -3.72 -8.05 0.22
C THR A 95 -3.65 -8.42 -1.25
N VAL A 96 -4.54 -9.30 -1.71
CA VAL A 96 -4.64 -9.66 -3.13
C VAL A 96 -6.00 -9.23 -3.66
N PHE A 97 -6.01 -8.59 -4.82
CA PHE A 97 -7.17 -8.02 -5.47
C PHE A 97 -7.36 -8.63 -6.84
N TRP A 98 -8.60 -8.89 -7.22
CA TRP A 98 -8.97 -9.21 -8.59
C TRP A 98 -10.44 -8.91 -8.84
N LEU A 99 -10.85 -9.08 -10.09
CA LEU A 99 -12.23 -8.94 -10.52
C LEU A 99 -12.89 -10.31 -10.69
N ASN A 100 -14.10 -10.45 -10.15
CA ASN A 100 -15.03 -11.52 -10.46
C ASN A 100 -16.24 -10.95 -11.23
N GLY A 101 -16.26 -11.09 -12.55
CA GLY A 101 -17.28 -10.46 -13.39
C GLY A 101 -17.16 -8.94 -13.36
N GLN A 102 -17.99 -8.25 -12.57
CA GLN A 102 -17.90 -6.80 -12.31
C GLN A 102 -17.62 -6.49 -10.83
N THR A 103 -17.55 -7.51 -9.98
CA THR A 103 -17.39 -7.36 -8.54
C THR A 103 -15.92 -7.51 -8.16
N GLY A 104 -15.39 -6.57 -7.36
CA GLY A 104 -14.07 -6.68 -6.77
C GLY A 104 -14.01 -7.75 -5.68
N VAL A 105 -12.95 -8.54 -5.67
CA VAL A 105 -12.65 -9.50 -4.60
C VAL A 105 -11.33 -9.12 -3.95
N VAL A 106 -11.31 -9.15 -2.61
CA VAL A 106 -10.14 -8.86 -1.79
C VAL A 106 -9.84 -10.08 -0.93
N ALA A 107 -8.59 -10.53 -0.96
CA ALA A 107 -8.13 -11.70 -0.22
C ALA A 107 -7.01 -11.35 0.75
N SER A 108 -7.16 -11.83 1.98
CA SER A 108 -6.15 -11.74 3.04
C SER A 108 -5.19 -12.92 2.94
N ARG A 109 -3.91 -12.65 2.75
CA ARG A 109 -2.88 -13.68 2.53
C ARG A 109 -1.65 -13.46 3.40
N TRP A 110 -0.89 -14.53 3.61
CA TRP A 110 0.40 -14.53 4.31
C TRP A 110 1.32 -15.57 3.67
N ALA A 111 2.61 -15.26 3.59
CA ALA A 111 3.62 -16.21 3.14
C ALA A 111 4.77 -16.28 4.14
N THR A 112 5.26 -17.49 4.40
CA THR A 112 6.48 -17.74 5.21
C THR A 112 7.71 -18.01 4.34
N GLY A 113 7.51 -18.19 3.03
CA GLY A 113 8.54 -18.39 2.03
C GLY A 113 8.04 -17.97 0.63
N HIS A 114 8.87 -18.17 -0.40
CA HIS A 114 8.52 -17.86 -1.79
C HIS A 114 7.67 -18.98 -2.42
N THR A 115 6.52 -19.23 -1.81
CA THR A 115 5.51 -20.21 -2.24
C THR A 115 4.15 -19.53 -2.25
N THR A 116 3.13 -20.21 -2.81
CA THR A 116 1.77 -19.66 -2.86
C THR A 116 1.30 -19.23 -1.46
N PRO A 117 0.96 -17.95 -1.25
CA PRO A 117 0.51 -17.47 0.05
C PRO A 117 -0.78 -18.16 0.54
N SER A 118 -0.78 -18.58 1.79
CA SER A 118 -1.97 -19.14 2.45
C SER A 118 -2.92 -18.03 2.90
N THR A 119 -4.15 -18.39 3.27
CA THR A 119 -5.11 -17.46 3.86
C THR A 119 -4.60 -16.90 5.19
N TYR A 120 -4.85 -15.62 5.44
CA TYR A 120 -4.45 -14.93 6.67
C TYR A 120 -5.66 -14.39 7.42
N SER A 121 -5.84 -14.79 8.67
CA SER A 121 -6.96 -14.35 9.52
C SER A 121 -6.65 -13.11 10.37
N GLY A 122 -5.38 -12.70 10.45
CA GLY A 122 -4.98 -11.52 11.24
C GLY A 122 -5.33 -10.18 10.59
N ALA A 123 -5.84 -10.21 9.36
CA ALA A 123 -6.41 -9.02 8.71
C ALA A 123 -7.75 -9.36 8.04
N THR A 124 -8.71 -8.44 8.17
CA THR A 124 -10.05 -8.54 7.58
C THR A 124 -10.33 -7.33 6.70
N TYR A 125 -11.16 -7.53 5.68
CA TYR A 125 -11.48 -6.49 4.69
C TYR A 125 -12.98 -6.27 4.61
N GLN A 126 -13.40 -5.01 4.71
CA GLN A 126 -14.73 -4.55 4.37
C GLN A 126 -14.66 -3.86 3.00
N VAL A 127 -15.14 -4.54 1.96
CA VAL A 127 -15.22 -3.96 0.61
C VAL A 127 -16.33 -2.93 0.58
N PHE A 128 -16.00 -1.72 0.11
CA PHE A 128 -16.95 -0.63 -0.01
C PHE A 128 -17.76 -0.75 -1.29
N LYS A 129 -19.01 -0.30 -1.24
CA LYS A 129 -19.86 -0.16 -2.44
C LYS A 129 -19.37 1.01 -3.29
N ALA A 130 -19.18 2.16 -2.67
CA ALA A 130 -18.60 3.33 -3.32
C ALA A 130 -17.10 3.12 -3.56
N GLY A 131 -16.62 3.56 -4.72
CA GLY A 131 -15.23 3.37 -5.13
C GLY A 131 -14.90 1.93 -5.52
N THR A 132 -15.89 1.06 -5.71
CA THR A 132 -15.68 -0.30 -6.23
C THR A 132 -16.56 -0.52 -7.45
N HIS A 133 -15.95 -0.56 -8.63
CA HIS A 133 -16.66 -0.68 -9.90
C HIS A 133 -15.71 -1.15 -11.01
N ALA A 134 -16.26 -1.60 -12.13
CA ALA A 134 -15.47 -1.97 -13.30
C ALA A 134 -16.12 -1.47 -14.59
N ASN A 135 -15.28 -1.08 -15.55
CA ASN A 135 -15.68 -0.71 -16.90
C ASN A 135 -14.75 -1.41 -17.93
N ASN A 136 -14.94 -1.13 -19.22
CA ASN A 136 -14.21 -1.81 -20.29
C ASN A 136 -12.69 -1.63 -20.26
N THR A 137 -12.18 -0.64 -19.53
CA THR A 137 -10.74 -0.32 -19.49
C THR A 137 -10.10 -0.66 -18.15
N HIS A 138 -10.82 -0.42 -17.04
CA HIS A 138 -10.28 -0.54 -15.69
C HIS A 138 -11.28 -1.19 -14.73
N TRP A 139 -10.74 -1.69 -13.64
CA TRP A 139 -11.48 -2.03 -12.44
C TRP A 139 -10.90 -1.31 -11.24
N GLN A 140 -11.76 -0.98 -10.28
CA GLN A 140 -11.42 -0.34 -9.03
C GLN A 140 -12.02 -1.14 -7.88
N VAL A 141 -11.23 -1.32 -6.82
CA VAL A 141 -11.71 -1.93 -5.57
C VAL A 141 -11.25 -1.06 -4.42
N THR A 142 -12.19 -0.68 -3.55
CA THR A 142 -11.92 0.04 -2.31
C THR A 142 -12.33 -0.82 -1.13
N ALA A 143 -11.46 -0.97 -0.15
CA ALA A 143 -11.77 -1.71 1.07
C ALA A 143 -11.10 -1.10 2.29
N LYS A 144 -11.81 -1.08 3.43
CA LYS A 144 -11.17 -0.93 4.73
C LYS A 144 -10.46 -2.22 5.10
N CYS A 145 -9.21 -2.14 5.53
CA CYS A 145 -8.52 -3.20 6.21
C CYS A 145 -8.38 -2.92 7.71
N THR A 146 -8.80 -3.90 8.52
CA THR A 146 -8.47 -4.00 9.94
C THR A 146 -7.39 -5.06 10.12
N GLY A 147 -6.31 -4.73 10.84
CA GLY A 147 -5.18 -5.65 11.10
C GLY A 147 -4.04 -5.62 10.06
N CYS A 148 -4.10 -4.76 9.04
CA CYS A 148 -3.02 -4.64 8.05
C CYS A 148 -1.81 -3.82 8.53
N THR A 149 -1.99 -2.95 9.52
CA THR A 149 -1.00 -1.93 9.91
C THR A 149 -0.13 -2.32 11.08
N SER A 150 -0.41 -3.46 11.73
CA SER A 150 0.38 -4.01 12.82
C SER A 150 0.42 -5.53 12.71
N PHE A 151 1.61 -6.09 12.60
CA PHE A 151 1.79 -7.52 12.36
C PHE A 151 3.11 -8.02 12.93
N SER A 152 3.15 -9.30 13.30
CA SER A 152 4.35 -9.98 13.78
C SER A 152 4.66 -11.16 12.88
N SER A 153 5.95 -11.46 12.68
CA SER A 153 6.34 -12.66 11.95
C SER A 153 5.77 -13.92 12.63
N SER A 154 5.38 -14.90 11.81
CA SER A 154 4.82 -16.17 12.26
C SER A 154 5.80 -17.01 13.09
N SER A 155 7.10 -16.75 13.02
CA SER A 155 8.11 -17.44 13.83
C SER A 155 8.29 -16.84 15.23
N GLY A 156 7.48 -15.84 15.61
CA GLY A 156 7.76 -14.98 16.74
C GLY A 156 8.80 -13.92 16.36
N GLY A 157 8.63 -12.71 16.88
CA GLY A 157 9.48 -11.57 16.53
C GLY A 157 8.89 -10.23 16.96
N ARG A 158 9.61 -9.15 16.68
CA ARG A 158 9.15 -7.79 16.97
C ARG A 158 7.92 -7.45 16.12
N THR A 159 6.87 -6.95 16.76
CA THR A 159 5.73 -6.35 16.07
C THR A 159 6.19 -5.20 15.19
N THR A 160 5.87 -5.28 13.91
CA THR A 160 6.01 -4.17 12.97
C THR A 160 4.70 -3.41 12.96
N THR A 161 4.76 -2.11 13.22
CA THR A 161 3.63 -1.20 13.07
C THR A 161 3.99 -0.15 12.03
N LEU A 162 3.10 0.04 11.05
CA LEU A 162 3.28 1.06 10.01
C LEU A 162 3.22 2.47 10.62
N ASN A 163 4.01 3.38 10.06
CA ASN A 163 4.12 4.77 10.50
C ASN A 163 2.95 5.60 9.93
N PRO A 164 1.97 6.05 10.74
CA PRO A 164 0.89 6.88 10.24
C PRO A 164 1.28 8.34 9.98
N LYS A 165 2.47 8.76 10.40
CA LYS A 165 2.98 10.13 10.32
C LYS A 165 4.11 10.28 9.30
N GLY A 166 4.27 9.33 8.38
CA GLY A 166 5.27 9.43 7.34
C GLY A 166 5.32 8.24 6.39
N SER A 167 6.51 8.04 5.82
CA SER A 167 6.76 7.04 4.79
C SER A 167 6.80 5.61 5.33
N ASN A 168 6.22 4.69 4.55
CA ASN A 168 6.23 3.25 4.74
C ASN A 168 6.68 2.57 3.45
N ARG A 169 7.56 1.58 3.55
CA ARG A 169 7.94 0.79 2.39
C ARG A 169 6.88 -0.25 2.10
N LEU A 170 6.20 -0.11 0.96
CA LEU A 170 5.24 -1.10 0.45
C LEU A 170 5.82 -1.79 -0.78
N ALA A 171 5.23 -2.94 -1.13
CA ALA A 171 5.55 -3.61 -2.39
C ALA A 171 4.29 -4.09 -3.07
N PHE A 172 4.33 -4.19 -4.40
CA PHE A 172 3.25 -4.75 -5.17
C PHE A 172 3.72 -5.95 -5.97
N ALA A 173 2.74 -6.77 -6.36
CA ALA A 173 2.89 -7.86 -7.29
C ALA A 173 1.75 -7.81 -8.32
N TYR A 174 2.02 -8.29 -9.52
CA TYR A 174 1.08 -8.29 -10.63
C TYR A 174 1.14 -9.62 -11.37
N SER A 175 0.00 -10.14 -11.82
CA SER A 175 -0.02 -11.08 -12.93
C SER A 175 -1.21 -10.86 -13.88
N SER A 176 -0.98 -11.16 -15.15
CA SER A 176 -2.01 -11.25 -16.18
C SER A 176 -2.90 -12.49 -16.03
N GLY A 177 -2.38 -13.56 -15.43
CA GLY A 177 -3.11 -14.76 -15.11
C GLY A 177 -4.17 -14.52 -14.03
N ARG A 178 -5.28 -15.24 -14.11
CA ARG A 178 -6.44 -15.08 -13.21
C ARG A 178 -6.46 -16.13 -12.11
N PRO A 179 -7.09 -15.84 -10.95
CA PRO A 179 -7.40 -16.87 -9.96
C PRO A 179 -8.25 -18.00 -10.56
N SER A 180 -8.07 -19.22 -10.06
CA SER A 180 -8.78 -20.42 -10.53
C SER A 180 -10.28 -20.41 -10.20
N ASN A 181 -10.66 -19.79 -9.09
CA ASN A 181 -12.04 -19.54 -8.71
C ASN A 181 -12.23 -18.06 -8.31
N PRO A 182 -12.48 -17.16 -9.27
CA PRO A 182 -12.53 -15.72 -9.01
C PRO A 182 -13.58 -15.29 -7.98
N SER A 183 -14.62 -16.07 -7.72
CA SER A 183 -15.62 -15.71 -6.69
C SER A 183 -15.15 -15.96 -5.25
N SER A 184 -14.07 -16.74 -5.06
CA SER A 184 -13.60 -17.13 -3.74
C SER A 184 -12.33 -16.37 -3.32
N PRO A 185 -12.34 -15.63 -2.20
CA PRO A 185 -11.13 -14.98 -1.69
C PRO A 185 -10.04 -15.97 -1.26
N THR A 186 -10.35 -17.27 -1.15
CA THR A 186 -9.37 -18.33 -0.85
C THR A 186 -8.81 -19.03 -2.10
N SER A 187 -9.23 -18.62 -3.30
CA SER A 187 -8.77 -19.17 -4.59
C SER A 187 -7.25 -19.28 -4.70
N SER A 188 -6.76 -20.30 -5.41
CA SER A 188 -5.39 -20.26 -5.91
C SER A 188 -5.27 -19.24 -7.04
N PHE A 189 -4.07 -18.72 -7.23
CA PHE A 189 -3.71 -17.78 -8.30
C PHE A 189 -2.27 -18.08 -8.75
N PRO A 190 -1.92 -17.77 -10.02
CA PRO A 190 -0.58 -18.03 -10.53
C PRO A 190 0.46 -17.10 -9.88
N ILE A 191 1.74 -17.44 -10.05
CA ILE A 191 2.85 -16.56 -9.65
C ILE A 191 2.78 -15.21 -10.39
N HIS A 192 3.31 -14.16 -9.77
CA HIS A 192 3.36 -12.83 -10.38
C HIS A 192 4.37 -12.76 -11.53
N ASP A 193 4.02 -11.97 -12.54
CA ASP A 193 4.88 -11.59 -13.66
C ASP A 193 5.89 -10.51 -13.25
N VAL A 194 5.46 -9.55 -12.42
CA VAL A 194 6.26 -8.39 -11.99
C VAL A 194 6.03 -8.08 -10.51
N THR A 195 7.11 -7.67 -9.84
CA THR A 195 7.06 -7.08 -8.50
C THR A 195 7.93 -5.83 -8.43
N ASN A 196 7.57 -4.89 -7.56
CA ASN A 196 8.43 -3.77 -7.20
C ASN A 196 8.00 -3.21 -5.83
N TYR A 197 8.74 -2.23 -5.31
CA TYR A 197 8.48 -1.55 -4.06
C TYR A 197 8.58 -0.04 -4.20
N TRP A 198 8.02 0.67 -3.24
CA TRP A 198 8.05 2.13 -3.19
C TRP A 198 7.89 2.63 -1.76
N GLN A 199 8.15 3.92 -1.57
CA GLN A 199 7.90 4.62 -0.31
C GLN A 199 6.55 5.34 -0.37
N GLN A 200 5.58 4.85 0.41
CA GLN A 200 4.24 5.43 0.52
C GLN A 200 4.17 6.33 1.76
N ASP A 201 3.91 7.62 1.60
CA ASP A 201 3.65 8.51 2.75
C ASP A 201 2.18 8.42 3.18
N PHE A 202 1.93 7.78 4.30
CA PHE A 202 0.57 7.64 4.84
C PHE A 202 0.01 8.95 5.39
N SER A 203 0.87 9.89 5.81
CA SER A 203 0.41 11.15 6.39
C SER A 203 -0.35 12.02 5.38
N SER A 204 0.03 11.94 4.11
CA SER A 204 -0.65 12.62 3.01
C SER A 204 -2.08 12.11 2.72
N GLY A 205 -2.43 10.90 3.20
CA GLY A 205 -3.77 10.32 3.13
C GLY A 205 -4.53 10.38 4.46
N SER A 206 -4.27 11.38 5.29
CA SER A 206 -4.89 11.51 6.61
C SER A 206 -6.30 12.10 6.54
N ASN A 207 -7.26 11.45 7.20
CA ASN A 207 -8.68 11.83 7.16
C ASN A 207 -9.22 12.07 8.59
N PRO A 208 -9.66 13.30 8.93
CA PRO A 208 -10.30 13.59 10.21
C PRO A 208 -11.64 12.88 10.44
N SER A 209 -12.41 12.68 9.37
CA SER A 209 -13.75 12.04 9.41
C SER A 209 -13.70 10.58 8.97
N PHE A 210 -12.59 9.88 9.22
CA PHE A 210 -12.35 8.53 8.70
C PHE A 210 -13.48 7.55 9.02
N ASP A 211 -13.91 7.46 10.28
CA ASP A 211 -14.97 6.51 10.68
C ASP A 211 -16.31 6.83 10.01
N SER A 212 -16.65 8.11 9.87
CA SER A 212 -17.86 8.54 9.16
C SER A 212 -17.79 8.20 7.67
N LEU A 213 -16.62 8.35 7.05
CA LEU A 213 -16.40 7.97 5.65
C LEU A 213 -16.46 6.44 5.48
N VAL A 214 -15.89 5.66 6.39
CA VAL A 214 -16.04 4.20 6.40
C VAL A 214 -17.52 3.81 6.47
N ALA A 215 -18.27 4.38 7.42
CA ALA A 215 -19.69 4.07 7.60
C ALA A 215 -20.55 4.45 6.37
N LYS A 216 -20.23 5.58 5.72
CA LYS A 216 -20.90 6.03 4.50
C LYS A 216 -20.71 5.06 3.32
N ASN A 217 -19.50 4.52 3.17
CA ASN A 217 -19.11 3.77 1.96
C ASN A 217 -19.26 2.25 2.11
N GLY A 218 -19.35 1.76 3.34
CA GLY A 218 -19.32 0.34 3.71
C GLY A 218 -20.63 -0.43 3.60
#